data_AF-A0A6I6ERC5-F1
#
_entry.id   AF-A0A6I6ERC5-F1
#
_cell.length_a   1.000
_cell.length_b   1.000
_cell.length_c   1.000
_cell.angle_alpha   90.00
_cell.angle_beta   90.00
_cell.angle_gamma   90.00
#
_symmetry.space_group_name_H-M   'P 1'
#
loop_
_entity.id
_entity.type
_entity.pdbx_description
1 polymer ?
#
loop_
_entity_poly.entity_id
_entity_poly.type
_entity_poly.pdbx_seq_one_letter_code
_entity_poly.pdbx_strand_id
1 'polypeptide(L)'
;MKDWREIAVDDIINELEETSEEGKKQLEEKKVKIKPNSDSKLDRCPPSEGRTVSFCCTTTIPGGFSVVAGTQRVAFVEDCLRCIKTIETLPVYCEGIPSSAPCGEVEVCTIRVTGCIPFIAGAFVNGDEGSTSAICCQGCVCVDECVACFPIEDNGCSCFDSGTSECSGFAGIPDVDAGAVTVTVTPCSSGANSQTVRFTGTFTVTCNQPV
;
A
#
# COMPACT_ATOMS: atom_id res chain seq x y z
N MET A 1 26.75 37.72 -55.21
CA MET A 1 26.08 36.43 -55.48
C MET A 1 26.36 35.57 -54.27
N LYS A 2 25.32 35.17 -53.53
CA LYS A 2 25.51 34.21 -52.43
C LYS A 2 26.03 32.90 -53.01
N ASP A 3 26.99 32.30 -52.34
CA ASP A 3 27.62 31.06 -52.78
C ASP A 3 26.54 29.97 -52.78
N TRP A 4 26.44 29.19 -53.86
CA TRP A 4 25.43 28.14 -54.00
C TRP A 4 25.55 27.06 -52.91
N ARG A 5 26.72 27.01 -52.27
CA ARG A 5 27.00 26.18 -51.08
C ARG A 5 26.29 26.67 -49.82
N GLU A 6 26.14 27.99 -49.63
CA GLU A 6 25.39 28.53 -48.48
C GLU A 6 23.90 28.26 -48.63
N ILE A 7 23.37 28.38 -49.85
CA ILE A 7 21.96 28.11 -50.14
C ILE A 7 21.60 26.63 -49.89
N ALA A 8 22.47 25.70 -50.33
CA ALA A 8 22.23 24.27 -50.12
C ALA A 8 22.34 23.84 -48.64
N VAL A 9 23.13 24.54 -47.83
CA VAL A 9 23.24 24.26 -46.39
C VAL A 9 22.02 24.80 -45.64
N ASP A 10 21.55 25.99 -46.00
CA ASP A 10 20.34 26.58 -45.40
C ASP A 10 19.09 25.73 -45.69
N ASP A 11 18.96 25.17 -46.90
CA ASP A 11 17.84 24.29 -47.25
C ASP A 11 17.84 22.99 -46.43
N ILE A 12 19.02 22.39 -46.20
CA ILE A 12 19.16 21.16 -45.38
C ILE A 12 18.82 21.44 -43.91
N ILE A 13 19.25 22.59 -43.37
CA ILE A 13 18.98 22.94 -41.96
C ILE A 13 17.47 23.13 -41.74
N ASN A 14 16.78 23.80 -42.66
CA ASN A 14 15.33 24.00 -42.58
C ASN A 14 14.55 22.66 -42.61
N GLU A 15 14.92 21.74 -43.49
CA GLU A 15 14.28 20.41 -43.54
C GLU A 15 14.54 19.60 -42.25
N LEU A 16 15.72 19.76 -41.63
CA LEU A 16 16.06 19.09 -40.37
C LEU A 16 15.28 19.67 -39.18
N GLU A 17 15.06 20.98 -39.16
CA GLU A 17 14.26 21.64 -38.12
C GLU A 17 12.78 21.27 -38.24
N GLU A 18 12.23 21.23 -39.46
CA GLU A 18 10.84 20.83 -39.70
C GLU A 18 10.58 19.38 -39.27
N THR A 19 11.47 18.46 -39.63
CA THR A 19 11.37 17.05 -39.21
C THR A 19 11.57 16.85 -37.70
N SER A 20 12.39 17.69 -37.05
CA SER A 20 12.57 17.70 -35.60
C SER A 20 11.33 18.20 -34.85
N GLU A 21 10.69 19.26 -35.34
CA GLU A 21 9.44 19.76 -34.77
C GLU A 21 8.28 18.77 -34.95
N GLU A 22 8.20 18.11 -36.10
CA GLU A 22 7.18 17.09 -36.36
C GLU A 22 7.41 15.84 -35.49
N GLY A 23 8.66 15.44 -35.27
CA GLY A 23 9.03 14.39 -34.33
C GLY A 23 8.67 14.72 -32.88
N LYS A 24 8.86 15.98 -32.45
CA LYS A 24 8.44 16.47 -31.13
C LYS A 24 6.92 16.44 -30.97
N LYS A 25 6.15 16.93 -31.96
CA LYS A 25 4.69 16.89 -31.93
C LYS A 25 4.15 15.46 -31.84
N GLN A 26 4.71 14.52 -32.60
CA GLN A 26 4.32 13.11 -32.53
C GLN A 26 4.65 12.47 -31.18
N LEU A 27 5.73 12.92 -30.51
CA LEU A 27 6.08 12.46 -29.17
C LEU A 27 5.11 13.01 -28.11
N GLU A 28 4.72 14.29 -28.23
CA GLU A 28 3.75 14.92 -27.34
C GLU A 28 2.33 14.36 -27.54
N GLU A 29 1.92 14.06 -28.77
CA GLU A 29 0.64 13.39 -29.05
C GLU A 29 0.63 11.93 -28.55
N LYS A 30 1.77 11.22 -28.61
CA LYS A 30 1.91 9.86 -28.06
C LYS A 30 2.04 9.81 -26.53
N LYS A 31 2.33 10.93 -25.85
CA LYS A 31 2.28 11.02 -24.39
C LYS A 31 0.86 10.90 -23.83
N VAL A 32 -0.17 10.88 -24.68
CA VAL A 32 -1.57 10.81 -24.25
C VAL A 32 -2.13 9.39 -24.39
N LYS A 33 -2.47 8.81 -23.23
CA LYS A 33 -3.22 7.56 -22.96
C LYS A 33 -2.40 6.28 -22.76
N ILE A 34 -1.41 6.31 -21.87
CA ILE A 34 -1.30 5.17 -20.95
C ILE A 34 -2.35 5.42 -19.86
N LYS A 35 -3.60 5.01 -20.13
CA LYS A 35 -4.52 4.80 -19.01
C LYS A 35 -3.95 3.59 -18.25
N PRO A 36 -3.67 3.69 -16.94
CA PRO A 36 -3.40 2.50 -16.16
C PRO A 36 -4.61 1.57 -16.33
N ASN A 37 -4.34 0.41 -16.91
CA ASN A 37 -5.37 -0.58 -17.15
C ASN A 37 -5.88 -1.03 -15.78
N SER A 38 -7.12 -0.66 -15.45
CA SER A 38 -7.78 -0.90 -14.16
C SER A 38 -8.01 -2.39 -13.86
N ASP A 39 -7.63 -3.27 -14.79
CA ASP A 39 -7.89 -4.70 -14.73
C ASP A 39 -6.63 -5.56 -14.59
N SER A 40 -5.44 -4.96 -14.42
CA SER A 40 -4.25 -5.74 -14.06
C SER A 40 -4.28 -6.07 -12.57
N LYS A 41 -4.49 -7.35 -12.30
CA LYS A 41 -4.35 -8.05 -11.01
C LYS A 41 -2.91 -8.01 -10.50
N LEU A 42 -2.29 -6.83 -10.45
CA LEU A 42 -0.98 -6.61 -9.85
C LEU A 42 -1.19 -5.91 -8.51
N ASP A 43 -1.11 -6.70 -7.44
CA ASP A 43 -1.35 -6.33 -6.04
C ASP A 43 -0.50 -5.17 -5.49
N ARG A 44 0.32 -4.47 -6.28
CA ARG A 44 1.33 -3.54 -5.75
C ARG A 44 0.91 -2.10 -5.57
N CYS A 45 -0.08 -1.58 -6.29
CA CYS A 45 -0.77 -0.41 -5.77
C CYS A 45 -2.21 -0.34 -6.25
N PRO A 46 -3.19 -0.35 -5.34
CA PRO A 46 -4.59 -0.34 -5.70
C PRO A 46 -5.02 1.09 -6.04
N PRO A 47 -6.27 1.30 -6.50
CA PRO A 47 -6.90 2.61 -6.34
C PRO A 47 -6.72 3.10 -4.89
N SER A 48 -6.75 4.42 -4.67
CA SER A 48 -6.51 5.14 -3.42
C SER A 48 -7.48 4.79 -2.27
N GLU A 49 -7.61 3.51 -1.97
CA GLU A 49 -8.48 2.87 -1.01
C GLU A 49 -7.57 2.18 0.02
N GLY A 50 -7.99 2.18 1.28
CA GLY A 50 -7.18 1.68 2.39
C GLY A 50 -6.68 0.25 2.20
N ARG A 51 -5.48 -0.03 2.73
CA ARG A 51 -4.87 -1.35 2.68
C ARG A 51 -5.27 -2.17 3.91
N THR A 52 -5.70 -3.40 3.68
CA THR A 52 -6.14 -4.28 4.75
C THR A 52 -5.00 -5.20 5.19
N VAL A 53 -4.57 -5.08 6.44
CA VAL A 53 -3.55 -5.93 7.05
C VAL A 53 -4.19 -6.84 8.10
N SER A 54 -3.83 -8.11 8.10
CA SER A 54 -4.37 -9.08 9.08
C SER A 54 -3.54 -9.09 10.36
N PHE A 55 -4.20 -9.28 11.50
CA PHE A 55 -3.53 -9.49 12.78
C PHE A 55 -3.96 -10.82 13.40
N CYS A 56 -3.07 -11.36 14.23
CA CYS A 56 -3.33 -12.58 14.98
C CYS A 56 -2.62 -12.49 16.34
N CYS A 57 -3.33 -12.79 17.42
CA CYS A 57 -2.71 -13.06 18.71
C CYS A 57 -3.42 -14.22 19.42
N THR A 58 -2.69 -14.88 20.32
CA THR A 58 -3.19 -16.05 21.04
C THR A 58 -3.00 -15.88 22.54
N THR A 59 -3.92 -16.45 23.30
CA THR A 59 -3.81 -16.60 24.75
C THR A 59 -4.33 -17.98 25.14
N THR A 60 -4.10 -18.39 26.37
CA THR A 60 -4.56 -19.68 26.89
C THR A 60 -5.52 -19.46 28.05
N ILE A 61 -6.59 -20.24 28.08
CA ILE A 61 -7.53 -20.27 29.20
C ILE A 61 -7.55 -21.66 29.82
N PRO A 62 -7.78 -21.78 31.14
CA PRO A 62 -8.05 -23.07 31.75
C PRO A 62 -9.30 -23.74 31.16
N GLY A 63 -9.38 -25.06 31.24
CA GLY A 63 -10.62 -25.77 30.94
C GLY A 63 -11.71 -25.44 31.97
N GLY A 64 -12.98 -25.59 31.55
CA GLY A 64 -14.14 -25.09 32.31
C GLY A 64 -14.46 -23.60 32.04
N PHE A 65 -13.66 -22.93 31.21
CA PHE A 65 -13.96 -21.58 30.71
C PHE A 65 -14.42 -21.61 29.25
N SER A 66 -15.40 -20.77 28.93
CA SER A 66 -15.93 -20.59 27.57
C SER A 66 -15.92 -19.10 27.20
N VAL A 67 -15.53 -18.79 25.95
CA VAL A 67 -15.54 -17.40 25.45
C VAL A 67 -16.97 -16.94 25.22
N VAL A 68 -17.30 -15.75 25.71
CA VAL A 68 -18.61 -15.12 25.53
C VAL A 68 -18.69 -14.51 24.13
N ALA A 69 -19.58 -15.03 23.28
CA ALA A 69 -19.78 -14.52 21.93
C ALA A 69 -20.20 -13.04 21.94
N GLY A 70 -19.63 -12.26 21.01
CA GLY A 70 -19.96 -10.83 20.84
C GLY A 70 -19.21 -9.89 21.80
N THR A 71 -18.35 -10.41 22.67
CA THR A 71 -17.55 -9.61 23.60
C THR A 71 -16.14 -9.28 23.10
N GLN A 72 -15.77 -9.83 21.95
CA GLN A 72 -14.44 -9.66 21.38
C GLN A 72 -14.21 -8.22 20.90
N ARG A 73 -13.08 -7.65 21.31
CA ARG A 73 -12.68 -6.27 20.99
C ARG A 73 -11.18 -6.21 20.74
N VAL A 74 -10.77 -5.18 20.01
CA VAL A 74 -9.38 -4.81 19.82
C VAL A 74 -9.19 -3.33 20.16
N ALA A 75 -8.11 -3.01 20.83
CA ALA A 75 -7.61 -1.66 21.04
C ALA A 75 -6.21 -1.58 20.41
N PHE A 76 -5.86 -0.43 19.85
CA PHE A 76 -4.60 -0.23 19.13
C PHE A 76 -4.11 1.21 19.29
N VAL A 77 -2.84 1.45 18.92
CA VAL A 77 -2.23 2.79 18.89
C VAL A 77 -1.64 3.02 17.51
N GLU A 78 -1.90 4.20 16.93
CA GLU A 78 -1.47 4.59 15.59
C GLU A 78 -0.21 5.49 15.56
N ASP A 79 0.26 5.97 16.72
CA ASP A 79 1.39 6.90 16.87
C ASP A 79 2.71 6.42 16.24
N CYS A 80 2.83 5.11 16.02
CA CYS A 80 4.01 4.48 15.42
C CYS A 80 3.92 4.36 13.90
N LEU A 81 2.83 4.82 13.27
CA LEU A 81 2.65 4.85 11.83
C LEU A 81 3.08 6.19 11.23
N ARG A 82 3.51 6.14 9.98
CA ARG A 82 3.87 7.31 9.18
C ARG A 82 3.45 7.09 7.74
N CYS A 83 2.90 8.14 7.15
CA CYS A 83 2.74 8.23 5.71
C CYS A 83 4.03 8.82 5.12
N ILE A 84 4.68 8.06 4.24
CA ILE A 84 5.86 8.51 3.51
C ILE A 84 5.58 8.53 2.01
N LYS A 85 6.24 9.45 1.31
CA LYS A 85 6.29 9.44 -0.16
C LYS A 85 7.58 8.77 -0.58
N THR A 86 7.51 7.90 -1.57
CA THR A 86 8.65 7.15 -2.11
C THR A 86 8.58 7.10 -3.62
N ILE A 87 9.72 6.91 -4.28
CA ILE A 87 9.76 6.64 -5.72
C ILE A 87 9.95 5.15 -5.90
N GLU A 88 9.05 4.54 -6.66
CA GLU A 88 9.11 3.12 -6.97
C GLU A 88 9.00 2.89 -8.46
N THR A 89 9.73 1.89 -8.93
CA THR A 89 9.66 1.41 -10.30
C THR A 89 8.55 0.37 -10.41
N LEU A 90 7.52 0.67 -11.20
CA LEU A 90 6.42 -0.26 -11.47
C LEU A 90 6.51 -0.86 -12.88
N PRO A 91 6.28 -2.17 -13.02
CA PRO A 91 6.18 -2.80 -14.33
C PRO A 91 4.92 -2.35 -15.06
N VAL A 92 5.08 -1.99 -16.33
CA VAL A 92 3.99 -1.65 -17.25
C VAL A 92 3.62 -2.88 -18.06
N TYR A 93 2.32 -3.17 -18.17
CA TYR A 93 1.79 -4.26 -19.00
C TYR A 93 1.02 -3.67 -20.17
N CYS A 94 1.45 -3.99 -21.38
CA CYS A 94 0.87 -3.50 -22.61
C CYS A 94 -0.21 -4.45 -23.11
N GLU A 95 -1.25 -3.90 -23.73
CA GLU A 95 -2.30 -4.68 -24.36
C GLU A 95 -1.73 -5.53 -25.52
N GLY A 96 -2.06 -6.82 -25.57
CA GLY A 96 -1.58 -7.75 -26.60
C GLY A 96 -0.30 -8.53 -26.30
N ILE A 97 0.36 -8.28 -25.16
CA ILE A 97 1.47 -9.10 -24.65
C ILE A 97 0.92 -10.02 -23.53
N PRO A 98 1.28 -11.32 -23.49
CA PRO A 98 0.85 -12.19 -22.40
C PRO A 98 1.19 -11.56 -21.05
N SER A 99 0.19 -11.52 -20.16
CA SER A 99 0.22 -10.87 -18.83
C SER A 99 1.31 -11.38 -17.87
N SER A 100 2.14 -12.32 -18.32
CA SER A 100 3.30 -12.85 -17.61
C SER A 100 4.57 -12.02 -17.80
N ALA A 101 4.63 -11.09 -18.76
CA ALA A 101 5.83 -10.29 -19.03
C ALA A 101 5.52 -8.78 -19.10
N PRO A 102 6.18 -7.94 -18.30
CA PRO A 102 6.05 -6.50 -18.44
C PRO A 102 6.67 -6.02 -19.75
N CYS A 103 6.04 -5.04 -20.40
CA CYS A 103 6.55 -4.41 -21.61
C CYS A 103 7.57 -3.28 -21.31
N GLY A 104 7.70 -2.89 -20.05
CA GLY A 104 8.64 -1.89 -19.58
C GLY A 104 8.46 -1.62 -18.10
N GLU A 105 9.20 -0.64 -17.61
CA GLU A 105 9.14 -0.15 -16.23
C GLU A 105 8.98 1.37 -16.24
N VAL A 106 8.19 1.90 -15.30
CA VAL A 106 7.95 3.33 -15.12
C VAL A 106 8.17 3.70 -13.67
N GLU A 107 8.85 4.82 -13.44
CA GLU A 107 8.99 5.40 -12.10
C GLU A 107 7.70 6.14 -11.74
N VAL A 108 7.17 5.83 -10.56
CA VAL A 108 5.97 6.45 -10.01
C VAL A 108 6.24 6.99 -8.62
N CYS A 109 5.49 8.02 -8.24
CA CYS A 109 5.45 8.52 -6.88
C CYS A 109 4.43 7.70 -6.08
N THR A 110 4.87 6.97 -5.07
CA THR A 110 4.02 6.15 -4.20
C THR A 110 3.86 6.80 -2.83
N ILE A 111 2.67 6.64 -2.22
CA ILE A 111 2.44 6.93 -0.81
C ILE A 111 2.37 5.60 -0.09
N ARG A 112 3.22 5.41 0.91
CA ARG A 112 3.25 4.21 1.76
C ARG A 112 2.86 4.55 3.19
N VAL A 113 2.10 3.66 3.82
CA VAL A 113 1.96 3.61 5.28
C VAL A 113 3.06 2.69 5.80
N THR A 114 3.98 3.22 6.58
CA THR A 114 5.06 2.47 7.21
C THR A 114 5.01 2.63 8.73
N GLY A 115 5.35 1.56 9.46
CA GLY A 115 5.42 1.57 10.91
C GLY A 115 4.87 0.29 11.51
N CYS A 116 4.53 0.31 12.80
CA CYS A 116 3.88 -0.84 13.42
C CYS A 116 2.69 -0.41 14.28
N ILE A 117 1.66 -1.25 14.30
CA ILE A 117 0.41 -1.06 15.05
C ILE A 117 0.48 -2.00 16.28
N PRO A 118 0.89 -1.52 17.45
CA PRO A 118 0.72 -2.27 18.68
C PRO A 118 -0.77 -2.38 19.01
N PHE A 119 -1.21 -3.57 19.42
CA PHE A 119 -2.61 -3.83 19.71
C PHE A 119 -2.80 -4.78 20.90
N ILE A 120 -3.97 -4.70 21.52
CA ILE A 120 -4.48 -5.62 22.52
C ILE A 120 -5.83 -6.11 22.04
N ALA A 121 -5.97 -7.42 21.83
CA ALA A 121 -7.26 -8.06 21.57
C ALA A 121 -7.73 -8.79 22.82
N GLY A 122 -9.03 -8.77 23.10
CA GLY A 122 -9.59 -9.42 24.28
C GLY A 122 -11.05 -9.77 24.14
N ALA A 123 -11.53 -10.62 25.05
CA ALA A 123 -12.92 -11.03 25.17
C ALA A 123 -13.23 -11.39 26.64
N PHE A 124 -14.50 -11.54 26.96
CA PHE A 124 -14.92 -12.12 28.24
C PHE A 124 -15.00 -13.64 28.15
N VAL A 125 -14.70 -14.31 29.26
CA VAL A 125 -14.91 -15.74 29.45
C VAL A 125 -15.82 -15.98 30.65
N ASN A 126 -16.66 -17.00 30.55
CA ASN A 126 -17.47 -17.50 31.65
C ASN A 126 -16.90 -18.83 32.16
N GLY A 127 -16.72 -18.93 33.47
CA GLY A 127 -16.44 -20.19 34.15
C GLY A 127 -17.71 -20.94 34.54
N ASP A 128 -17.56 -22.21 34.89
CA ASP A 128 -18.65 -23.14 35.24
C ASP A 128 -19.56 -22.65 36.39
N GLU A 129 -19.05 -21.78 37.28
CA GLU A 129 -19.78 -21.25 38.45
C GLU A 129 -20.45 -19.88 38.19
N GLY A 130 -20.54 -19.45 36.92
CA GLY A 130 -21.13 -18.14 36.57
C GLY A 130 -20.20 -16.95 36.82
N SER A 131 -18.92 -17.20 37.09
CA SER A 131 -17.89 -16.18 37.15
C SER A 131 -17.53 -15.68 35.75
N THR A 132 -17.39 -14.37 35.60
CA THR A 132 -16.95 -13.74 34.34
C THR A 132 -15.58 -13.11 34.55
N SER A 133 -14.65 -13.36 33.63
CA SER A 133 -13.31 -12.77 33.63
C SER A 133 -12.95 -12.25 32.24
N ALA A 134 -12.05 -11.28 32.17
CA ALA A 134 -11.51 -10.79 30.90
C ALA A 134 -10.23 -11.53 30.54
N ILE A 135 -10.09 -11.89 29.26
CA ILE A 135 -8.86 -12.41 28.70
C ILE A 135 -8.37 -11.47 27.60
N CYS A 136 -7.06 -11.37 27.45
CA CYS A 136 -6.47 -10.59 26.38
C CYS A 136 -5.16 -11.20 25.87
N CYS A 137 -4.78 -10.81 24.67
CA CYS A 137 -3.44 -10.97 24.12
C CYS A 137 -2.96 -9.65 23.54
N GLN A 138 -1.66 -9.41 23.69
CA GLN A 138 -0.97 -8.28 23.09
C GLN A 138 -0.25 -8.75 21.83
N GLY A 139 -0.23 -7.89 20.82
CA GLY A 139 0.53 -8.13 19.60
C GLY A 139 0.99 -6.82 18.96
N CYS A 140 1.69 -6.95 17.84
CA CYS A 140 2.13 -5.84 17.03
C CYS A 140 2.11 -6.28 15.56
N VAL A 141 1.56 -5.45 14.68
CA VAL A 141 1.59 -5.68 13.22
C VAL A 141 2.40 -4.58 12.58
N CYS A 142 3.54 -4.92 11.96
CA CYS A 142 4.29 -3.97 11.16
C CYS A 142 3.72 -3.92 9.74
N VAL A 143 3.57 -2.69 9.24
CA VAL A 143 2.98 -2.38 7.94
C VAL A 143 4.02 -1.65 7.09
N ASP A 144 4.03 -1.99 5.81
CA ASP A 144 4.80 -1.29 4.79
C ASP A 144 4.06 -1.42 3.45
N GLU A 145 2.96 -0.68 3.34
CA GLU A 145 1.94 -0.89 2.30
C GLU A 145 1.76 0.35 1.43
N CYS A 146 1.75 0.15 0.10
CA CYS A 146 1.43 1.20 -0.88
C CYS A 146 -0.09 1.47 -0.85
N VAL A 147 -0.48 2.70 -0.49
CA VAL A 147 -1.89 3.13 -0.40
C VAL A 147 -2.29 4.03 -1.57
N ALA A 148 -1.34 4.63 -2.30
CA ALA A 148 -1.62 5.41 -3.50
C ALA A 148 -0.40 5.50 -4.43
N CYS A 149 -0.66 5.64 -5.73
CA CYS A 149 0.33 5.86 -6.78
C CYS A 149 -0.06 7.04 -7.67
N PHE A 150 0.93 7.84 -8.05
CA PHE A 150 0.76 8.97 -8.97
C PHE A 150 1.87 8.95 -10.03
N PRO A 151 1.55 9.27 -11.30
CA PRO A 151 2.57 9.49 -12.32
C PRO A 151 3.43 10.70 -11.93
N ILE A 152 4.71 10.65 -12.31
CA ILE A 152 5.64 11.75 -12.11
C ILE A 152 5.43 12.75 -13.26
N GLU A 153 4.55 13.72 -13.05
CA GLU A 153 4.37 14.88 -13.94
C GLU A 153 5.06 16.11 -13.32
N ASP A 154 5.65 16.99 -14.13
CA ASP A 154 6.52 18.12 -13.74
C ASP A 154 6.25 18.68 -12.31
N ASN A 155 7.18 18.43 -11.37
CA ASN A 155 7.13 18.60 -9.90
C ASN A 155 6.55 17.42 -9.06
N GLY A 156 6.32 16.26 -9.68
CA GLY A 156 5.79 15.06 -9.03
C GLY A 156 6.85 14.34 -8.18
N CYS A 157 6.60 14.25 -6.86
CA CYS A 157 7.50 13.69 -5.84
C CYS A 157 8.77 14.56 -5.60
N SER A 158 8.83 15.20 -4.42
CA SER A 158 9.93 16.09 -4.01
C SER A 158 11.32 15.44 -3.94
N CYS A 159 11.43 14.13 -4.12
CA CYS A 159 12.69 13.38 -4.14
C CYS A 159 13.15 12.89 -5.51
N PHE A 160 12.44 13.22 -6.60
CA PHE A 160 12.82 12.73 -7.93
C PHE A 160 14.23 13.16 -8.33
N ASP A 161 14.57 14.42 -8.05
CA ASP A 161 15.90 14.96 -8.35
C ASP A 161 16.90 14.84 -7.18
N SER A 162 16.47 14.35 -6.01
CA SER A 162 17.32 14.32 -4.80
C SER A 162 18.18 13.06 -4.68
N GLY A 163 17.95 12.04 -5.52
CA GLY A 163 18.65 10.76 -5.43
C GLY A 163 18.36 9.96 -4.15
N THR A 164 17.31 10.34 -3.41
CA THR A 164 16.85 9.63 -2.21
C THR A 164 15.57 8.86 -2.50
N SER A 165 15.48 7.61 -2.03
CA SER A 165 14.28 6.78 -2.22
C SER A 165 13.07 7.27 -1.42
N GLU A 166 13.32 7.97 -0.31
CA GLU A 166 12.30 8.61 0.51
C GLU A 166 12.22 10.11 0.20
N CYS A 167 11.00 10.57 -0.07
CA CYS A 167 10.71 11.97 -0.25
C CYS A 167 10.58 12.65 1.10
N SER A 168 11.46 13.62 1.34
CA SER A 168 11.29 14.56 2.45
C SER A 168 9.97 15.31 2.26
N GLY A 169 9.02 15.07 3.17
CA GLY A 169 7.70 15.70 3.13
C GLY A 169 6.64 14.89 3.88
N PHE A 170 5.73 15.61 4.53
CA PHE A 170 4.54 15.03 5.14
C PHE A 170 3.65 14.46 4.02
N ALA A 171 3.45 13.14 3.99
CA ALA A 171 2.59 12.51 2.98
C ALA A 171 1.12 12.41 3.40
N GLY A 172 0.83 12.63 4.68
CA GLY A 172 -0.51 12.54 5.26
C GLY A 172 -0.48 12.13 6.73
N ILE A 173 -1.66 12.12 7.34
CA ILE A 173 -1.88 11.54 8.66
C ILE A 173 -2.28 10.06 8.44
N PRO A 174 -1.55 9.09 9.02
CA PRO A 174 -1.98 7.70 8.98
C PRO A 174 -3.27 7.55 9.79
N ASP A 175 -4.20 6.78 9.26
CA ASP A 175 -5.47 6.47 9.92
C ASP A 175 -5.73 4.97 9.83
N VAL A 176 -6.22 4.40 10.93
CA VAL A 176 -6.38 2.96 11.11
C VAL A 176 -7.79 2.66 11.56
N ASP A 177 -8.53 1.94 10.72
CA ASP A 177 -9.82 1.37 11.10
C ASP A 177 -9.68 -0.11 11.45
N ALA A 178 -10.36 -0.54 12.52
CA ALA A 178 -10.32 -1.93 12.95
C ALA A 178 -11.56 -2.69 12.47
N GLY A 179 -11.34 -3.72 11.67
CA GLY A 179 -12.38 -4.65 11.25
C GLY A 179 -12.88 -5.55 12.39
N ALA A 180 -13.86 -6.39 12.07
CA ALA A 180 -14.44 -7.32 13.03
C ALA A 180 -13.39 -8.31 13.55
N VAL A 181 -13.34 -8.48 14.88
CA VAL A 181 -12.50 -9.49 15.53
C VAL A 181 -13.25 -10.82 15.55
N THR A 182 -12.55 -11.87 15.17
CA THR A 182 -13.00 -13.27 15.24
C THR A 182 -12.20 -14.00 16.30
N VAL A 183 -12.87 -14.90 17.04
CA VAL A 183 -12.24 -15.71 18.07
C VAL A 183 -12.42 -17.17 17.75
N THR A 184 -11.32 -17.92 17.73
CA THR A 184 -11.30 -19.36 17.54
C THR A 184 -10.73 -20.01 18.78
N VAL A 185 -11.44 -21.00 19.33
CA VAL A 185 -11.00 -21.76 20.51
C VAL A 185 -10.58 -23.15 20.07
N THR A 186 -9.39 -23.58 20.46
CA THR A 186 -8.85 -24.90 20.11
C THR A 186 -8.36 -25.62 21.36
N PRO A 187 -8.82 -26.84 21.65
CA PRO A 187 -8.33 -27.63 22.77
C PRO A 187 -6.83 -27.92 22.64
N CYS A 188 -6.09 -27.89 23.74
CA CYS A 188 -4.68 -28.30 23.75
C CYS A 188 -4.57 -29.82 23.61
N SER A 189 -3.70 -30.30 22.73
CA SER A 189 -3.57 -31.71 22.34
C SER A 189 -2.88 -32.63 23.38
N SER A 190 -2.53 -32.14 24.57
CA SER A 190 -1.61 -32.82 25.50
C SER A 190 -2.13 -32.96 26.92
N GLY A 191 -3.31 -33.56 27.16
CA GLY A 191 -3.82 -33.88 28.51
C GLY A 191 -3.95 -32.68 29.48
N ALA A 192 -3.68 -31.47 29.00
CA ALA A 192 -3.75 -30.23 29.74
C ALA A 192 -5.21 -29.78 29.72
N ASN A 193 -5.74 -29.50 30.90
CA ASN A 193 -7.07 -28.91 31.05
C ASN A 193 -7.00 -27.42 30.68
N SER A 194 -6.73 -27.12 29.40
CA SER A 194 -6.55 -25.77 28.87
C SER A 194 -6.95 -25.70 27.40
N GLN A 195 -7.35 -24.51 26.97
CA GLN A 195 -7.74 -24.21 25.60
C GLN A 195 -6.92 -23.03 25.09
N THR A 196 -6.49 -23.08 23.82
CA THR A 196 -5.91 -21.93 23.13
C THR A 196 -7.03 -21.09 22.55
N VAL A 197 -7.04 -19.81 22.87
CA VAL A 197 -7.94 -18.82 22.29
C VAL A 197 -7.14 -17.98 21.29
N ARG A 198 -7.54 -18.00 20.03
CA ARG A 198 -6.92 -17.25 18.95
C ARG A 198 -7.83 -16.10 18.54
N PHE A 199 -7.32 -14.88 18.63
CA PHE A 199 -7.95 -13.66 18.13
C PHE A 199 -7.37 -13.35 16.76
N THR A 200 -8.24 -13.16 15.77
CA THR A 200 -7.87 -12.74 14.42
C THR A 200 -8.76 -11.61 13.96
N GLY A 201 -8.20 -10.65 13.24
CA GLY A 201 -8.97 -9.57 12.63
C GLY A 201 -8.13 -8.87 11.58
N THR A 202 -8.62 -7.71 11.15
CA THR A 202 -7.95 -6.89 10.14
C THR A 202 -7.92 -5.44 10.56
N PHE A 203 -6.86 -4.73 10.20
CA PHE A 203 -6.78 -3.28 10.23
C PHE A 203 -6.80 -2.76 8.80
N THR A 204 -7.58 -1.73 8.52
CA THR A 204 -7.55 -0.99 7.27
C THR A 204 -6.74 0.28 7.50
N VAL A 205 -5.57 0.37 6.85
CA VAL A 205 -4.66 1.51 6.97
C VAL A 205 -4.83 2.45 5.78
N THR A 206 -4.92 3.74 6.05
CA THR A 206 -5.05 4.80 5.04
C THR A 206 -4.09 5.94 5.34
N CYS A 207 -3.85 6.80 4.34
CA CYS A 207 -3.16 8.07 4.50
C CYS A 207 -4.12 9.20 4.10
N ASN A 208 -4.57 9.97 5.09
CA ASN A 208 -5.44 11.11 4.86
C ASN A 208 -4.60 12.36 4.58
N GLN A 209 -4.96 13.15 3.57
CA GLN A 209 -4.35 14.47 3.37
C GLN A 209 -4.87 15.45 4.44
N PRO A 210 -4.02 16.33 4.98
CA PRO A 210 -4.48 17.38 5.89
C PRO A 210 -5.41 18.32 5.10
N VAL A 211 -6.60 18.56 5.66
CA VAL A 211 -7.61 19.52 5.15
C VAL A 211 -7.10 20.94 5.29
#